data_AF-A0A6B1A621-F1
#
_entry.id   AF-A0A6B1A621-F1
#
_cell.length_a   1.000
_cell.length_b   1.000
_cell.length_c   1.000
_cell.angle_alpha   90.00
_cell.angle_beta   90.00
_cell.angle_gamma   90.00
#
_symmetry.space_group_name_H-M   'P 1'
#
loop_
_entity.id
_entity.type
_entity.pdbx_description
1 polymer ?
#
loop_
_entity_poly.entity_id
_entity_poly.type
_entity_poly.pdbx_seq_one_letter_code
_entity_poly.pdbx_strand_id
1 'polypeptide(L)'
;MNKYIIASMVAILSVASILVIGGATSVVAEEADDKMMKDDSMMKDDSMMKDDSMMMMHDYTFADITDSVVITDSSEFENIQLSVGAYVPTDGSGGAFGYGVITGKGLEAIIVTTTHAGVLDSEAQKDANDASFHNHYVALENLEDDDKCPELQVRDISFDEPGDVHVSDKSIVIEDAPYDFRAVHSLSGEHIKFSADDRPANAVSFTINPVDANGNTSVTDIQAVCINDVKSVDIRVVVPASYWEGN
;
A
#
# COMPACT_ATOMS: atom_id res chain seq x y z
N MET A 1 -12.56 -45.34 44.34
CA MET A 1 -13.99 -45.07 44.05
C MET A 1 -14.04 -43.99 42.97
N ASN A 2 -14.77 -44.27 41.87
CA ASN A 2 -15.17 -43.46 40.69
C ASN A 2 -14.07 -42.67 39.92
N LYS A 3 -13.71 -42.96 38.66
CA LYS A 3 -14.40 -43.22 37.37
C LYS A 3 -15.33 -42.09 36.89
N TYR A 4 -14.91 -41.37 35.84
CA TYR A 4 -15.62 -40.84 34.63
C TYR A 4 -14.50 -40.18 33.78
N ILE A 5 -14.03 -40.65 32.61
CA ILE A 5 -14.61 -40.88 31.27
C ILE A 5 -15.40 -39.68 30.72
N ILE A 6 -14.99 -39.24 29.51
CA ILE A 6 -15.71 -38.64 28.36
C ILE A 6 -14.84 -37.49 27.81
N ALA A 7 -14.60 -37.29 26.52
CA ALA A 7 -14.61 -38.07 25.30
C ALA A 7 -14.05 -37.13 24.21
N SER A 8 -13.41 -37.70 23.20
CA SER A 8 -13.00 -37.04 21.97
C SER A 8 -14.16 -36.31 21.27
N MET A 9 -13.91 -35.12 20.72
CA MET A 9 -14.59 -34.66 19.51
C MET A 9 -13.58 -34.03 18.55
N VAL A 10 -13.20 -34.86 17.59
CA VAL A 10 -12.69 -34.47 16.28
C VAL A 10 -13.85 -33.81 15.53
N ALA A 11 -13.67 -32.60 15.06
CA ALA A 11 -14.51 -32.01 14.02
C ALA A 11 -13.61 -31.56 12.87
N ILE A 12 -13.57 -32.41 11.86
CA ILE A 12 -13.12 -32.10 10.51
C ILE A 12 -14.19 -31.19 9.90
N LEU A 13 -13.83 -29.98 9.50
CA LEU A 13 -14.55 -29.26 8.46
C LEU A 13 -13.56 -28.95 7.33
N SER A 14 -13.52 -29.88 6.38
CA SER A 14 -13.08 -29.61 5.02
C SER A 14 -14.17 -28.81 4.31
N VAL A 15 -13.85 -27.62 3.83
CA VAL A 15 -14.57 -27.04 2.68
C VAL A 15 -13.51 -26.73 1.64
N ALA A 16 -13.31 -27.69 0.76
CA ALA A 16 -12.70 -27.46 -0.53
C ALA A 16 -13.70 -26.67 -1.37
N SER A 17 -13.32 -25.48 -1.80
CA SER A 17 -13.94 -24.81 -2.94
C SER A 17 -12.97 -24.94 -4.11
N ILE A 18 -13.32 -25.85 -5.01
CA ILE A 18 -12.68 -26.11 -6.30
C ILE A 18 -13.57 -25.50 -7.40
N LEU A 19 -12.92 -25.01 -8.47
CA LEU A 19 -13.45 -24.77 -9.84
C LEU A 19 -14.24 -23.45 -10.06
N VAL A 20 -14.13 -22.71 -11.17
CA VAL A 20 -13.84 -23.06 -12.58
C VAL A 20 -13.24 -21.85 -13.36
N ILE A 21 -12.12 -22.11 -14.05
CA ILE A 21 -11.73 -21.80 -15.45
C ILE A 21 -12.50 -20.71 -16.24
N GLY A 22 -11.74 -19.75 -16.78
CA GLY A 22 -12.10 -18.96 -17.96
C GLY A 22 -10.86 -18.37 -18.64
N GLY A 23 -10.35 -19.04 -19.68
CA GLY A 23 -9.30 -18.52 -20.56
C GLY A 23 -9.87 -17.86 -21.83
N ALA A 24 -9.12 -16.92 -22.41
CA ALA A 24 -9.10 -16.56 -23.84
C ALA A 24 -7.93 -15.59 -24.10
N THR A 25 -6.82 -16.07 -24.66
CA THR A 25 -6.35 -15.80 -26.04
C THR A 25 -6.04 -14.33 -26.36
N SER A 26 -4.74 -14.02 -26.43
CA SER A 26 -4.20 -12.88 -27.15
C SER A 26 -4.47 -13.04 -28.65
N VAL A 27 -5.19 -12.09 -29.25
CA VAL A 27 -5.35 -12.00 -30.70
C VAL A 27 -4.34 -11.00 -31.24
N VAL A 28 -3.41 -11.50 -32.04
CA VAL A 28 -2.53 -10.69 -32.89
C VAL A 28 -3.34 -10.34 -34.13
N ALA A 29 -3.44 -9.05 -34.46
CA ALA A 29 -3.95 -8.60 -35.75
C ALA A 29 -2.85 -7.82 -36.48
N GLU A 30 -2.50 -8.39 -37.62
CA GLU A 30 -1.52 -7.95 -38.61
C GLU A 30 -2.08 -6.78 -39.46
N GLU A 31 -1.16 -6.14 -40.16
CA GLU A 31 -1.26 -4.89 -40.92
C GLU A 31 -2.36 -4.85 -42.00
N ALA A 32 -2.79 -3.62 -42.32
CA ALA A 32 -3.20 -3.27 -43.68
C ALA A 32 -2.85 -1.79 -43.98
N ASP A 33 -1.95 -1.64 -44.95
CA ASP A 33 -1.68 -0.43 -45.75
C ASP A 33 -2.96 0.27 -46.27
N ASP A 34 -2.98 1.61 -46.30
CA ASP A 34 -3.06 2.33 -47.58
C ASP A 34 -2.70 3.83 -47.46
N LYS A 35 -1.68 4.21 -48.23
CA LYS A 35 -1.52 5.41 -49.06
C LYS A 35 -1.93 6.82 -48.61
N MET A 36 -0.88 7.66 -48.64
CA MET A 36 -0.72 8.91 -49.41
C MET A 36 -1.72 10.05 -49.19
N MET A 37 -1.21 11.18 -48.69
CA MET A 37 -1.06 12.39 -49.52
C MET A 37 0.21 13.17 -49.11
N LYS A 38 0.86 13.73 -50.13
CA LYS A 38 1.94 14.71 -50.07
C LYS A 38 1.42 16.01 -49.48
N ASP A 39 2.30 16.78 -48.85
CA ASP A 39 2.52 18.17 -49.27
C ASP A 39 3.88 18.68 -48.78
N ASP A 40 4.60 19.27 -49.74
CA ASP A 40 5.85 20.00 -49.59
C ASP A 40 5.60 21.34 -48.88
N SER A 41 6.54 21.79 -48.02
CA SER A 41 7.06 23.17 -48.05
C SER A 41 7.92 23.51 -46.82
N MET A 42 9.23 23.54 -47.06
CA MET A 42 10.19 24.61 -46.74
C MET A 42 9.99 25.48 -45.48
N MET A 43 11.02 25.50 -44.63
CA MET A 43 11.88 26.64 -44.18
C MET A 43 12.62 26.19 -42.90
N LYS A 44 13.96 26.14 -42.88
CA LYS A 44 14.87 27.11 -42.21
C LYS A 44 14.64 27.17 -40.67
N ASP A 45 15.61 27.02 -39.79
CA ASP A 45 17.00 27.46 -39.80
C ASP A 45 17.85 26.57 -38.88
N ASP A 46 19.13 26.51 -39.23
CA ASP A 46 20.20 26.04 -38.37
C ASP A 46 20.45 27.00 -37.19
N SER A 47 20.81 26.40 -36.06
CA SER A 47 21.73 26.89 -35.03
C SER A 47 21.15 27.46 -33.73
N MET A 48 21.82 27.01 -32.65
CA MET A 48 21.92 27.57 -31.29
C MET A 48 20.66 27.36 -30.43
N MET A 49 20.64 26.48 -29.42
CA MET A 49 21.66 26.26 -28.39
C MET A 49 21.71 24.78 -27.95
N LYS A 50 22.92 24.19 -27.99
CA LYS A 50 23.27 23.09 -27.09
C LYS A 50 23.70 23.72 -25.78
N ASP A 51 22.73 24.12 -24.97
CA ASP A 51 23.01 24.30 -23.56
C ASP A 51 22.89 22.92 -22.93
N ASP A 52 24.06 22.36 -22.62
CA ASP A 52 24.31 21.12 -21.89
C ASP A 52 23.84 21.21 -20.43
N SER A 53 22.61 21.67 -20.23
CA SER A 53 21.85 21.52 -18.99
C SER A 53 20.58 20.74 -19.32
N MET A 54 20.76 19.55 -19.90
CA MET A 54 19.86 18.43 -19.63
C MET A 54 19.96 18.18 -18.12
N MET A 55 19.20 18.94 -17.35
CA MET A 55 18.71 18.49 -16.06
C MET A 55 18.20 17.09 -16.33
N MET A 56 18.85 16.08 -15.74
CA MET A 56 18.31 14.74 -15.69
C MET A 56 16.87 14.90 -15.21
N MET A 57 15.89 14.83 -16.11
CA MET A 57 14.50 14.61 -15.72
C MET A 57 14.57 13.25 -15.06
N HIS A 58 14.67 13.25 -13.73
CA HIS A 58 14.31 12.05 -13.00
C HIS A 58 12.88 11.75 -13.42
N ASP A 59 12.67 10.63 -14.11
CA ASP A 59 11.35 10.11 -14.43
C ASP A 59 10.71 9.71 -13.10
N TYR A 60 10.14 10.70 -12.43
CA TYR A 60 9.39 10.55 -11.20
C TYR A 60 8.17 9.66 -11.46
N THR A 61 7.96 8.70 -10.57
CA THR A 61 6.86 7.74 -10.61
C THR A 61 5.86 8.01 -9.48
N PHE A 62 4.73 7.30 -9.47
CA PHE A 62 3.79 7.37 -8.35
C PHE A 62 4.39 6.82 -7.06
N ALA A 63 5.39 5.92 -7.16
CA ALA A 63 6.11 5.41 -6.01
C ALA A 63 7.10 6.43 -5.41
N ASP A 64 7.41 7.54 -6.09
CA ASP A 64 8.35 8.54 -5.58
C ASP A 64 7.61 9.58 -4.74
N ILE A 65 7.68 9.49 -3.41
CA ILE A 65 7.19 10.56 -2.53
C ILE A 65 8.13 11.76 -2.67
N THR A 66 7.53 12.92 -2.87
CA THR A 66 8.22 14.19 -3.10
C THR A 66 8.04 15.18 -1.97
N ASP A 67 6.92 15.09 -1.24
CA ASP A 67 6.62 15.96 -0.10
C ASP A 67 5.66 15.27 0.87
N SER A 68 5.73 15.65 2.15
CA SER A 68 4.80 15.16 3.16
C SER A 68 4.53 16.19 4.25
N VAL A 69 3.27 16.29 4.65
CA VAL A 69 2.80 17.12 5.76
C VAL A 69 1.94 16.25 6.66
N VAL A 70 2.19 16.30 7.96
CA VAL A 70 1.35 15.62 8.95
C VAL A 70 0.86 16.64 9.96
N ILE A 71 -0.46 16.74 10.07
CA ILE A 71 -1.17 17.49 11.08
C ILE A 71 -1.63 16.51 12.15
N THR A 72 -1.24 16.80 13.39
CA THR A 72 -1.59 15.99 14.56
C THR A 72 -2.48 16.76 15.50
N ASP A 73 -3.33 16.05 16.22
CA ASP A 73 -4.10 16.57 17.34
C ASP A 73 -3.83 15.75 18.63
N SER A 74 -4.69 15.85 19.65
CA SER A 74 -4.53 15.10 20.92
C SER A 74 -4.73 13.59 20.82
N SER A 75 -5.40 13.09 19.79
CA SER A 75 -5.90 11.72 19.74
C SER A 75 -5.68 11.01 18.40
N GLU A 76 -5.35 11.75 17.34
CA GLU A 76 -5.26 11.22 15.99
C GLU A 76 -4.32 12.02 15.09
N PHE A 77 -3.94 11.38 13.99
CA PHE A 77 -3.41 12.09 12.83
C PHE A 77 -4.59 12.69 12.08
N GLU A 78 -4.95 13.93 12.45
CA GLU A 78 -6.02 14.71 11.81
C GLU A 78 -5.89 14.71 10.29
N ASN A 79 -4.68 14.94 9.78
CA ASN A 79 -4.44 14.96 8.33
C ASN A 79 -3.01 14.58 7.99
N ILE A 80 -2.84 13.52 7.21
CA ILE A 80 -1.58 13.13 6.59
C ILE A 80 -1.72 13.40 5.10
N GLN A 81 -0.98 14.39 4.58
CA GLN A 81 -0.95 14.72 3.17
C GLN A 81 0.39 14.32 2.56
N LEU A 82 0.36 13.43 1.58
CA LEU A 82 1.53 12.96 0.83
C LEU A 82 1.41 13.40 -0.64
N SER A 83 2.50 13.91 -1.20
CA SER A 83 2.61 14.26 -2.62
C SER A 83 3.62 13.37 -3.32
N VAL A 84 3.23 12.82 -4.47
CA VAL A 84 4.08 11.92 -5.26
C VAL A 84 4.47 12.49 -6.62
N GLY A 85 5.44 11.83 -7.25
CA GLY A 85 6.05 12.26 -8.50
C GLY A 85 5.12 12.24 -9.72
N ALA A 86 4.24 11.24 -9.81
CA ALA A 86 3.34 11.01 -10.94
C ALA A 86 1.92 10.61 -10.49
N TYR A 87 1.01 10.51 -11.45
CA TYR A 87 -0.38 10.09 -11.22
C TYR A 87 -0.44 8.73 -10.51
N VAL A 88 -1.20 8.65 -9.42
CA VAL A 88 -1.45 7.43 -8.66
C VAL A 88 -2.56 6.61 -9.33
N PRO A 89 -2.28 5.40 -9.82
CA PRO A 89 -3.32 4.54 -10.36
C PRO A 89 -4.28 4.08 -9.27
N THR A 90 -5.58 4.30 -9.47
CA THR A 90 -6.66 3.92 -8.53
C THR A 90 -7.54 2.79 -9.05
N ASP A 91 -7.16 2.16 -10.17
CA ASP A 91 -7.89 1.10 -10.86
C ASP A 91 -7.19 -0.27 -10.74
N GLY A 92 -6.16 -0.36 -9.89
CA GLY A 92 -5.33 -1.56 -9.70
C GLY A 92 -4.25 -1.76 -10.76
N SER A 93 -4.15 -0.90 -11.80
CA SER A 93 -3.11 -1.04 -12.85
C SER A 93 -1.68 -0.84 -12.34
N GLY A 94 -1.51 -0.22 -11.16
CA GLY A 94 -0.22 -0.06 -10.49
C GLY A 94 0.28 -1.29 -9.73
N GLY A 95 -0.50 -2.37 -9.65
CA GLY A 95 -0.19 -3.54 -8.83
C GLY A 95 -0.50 -3.32 -7.35
N ALA A 96 0.20 -4.04 -6.47
CA ALA A 96 0.04 -3.94 -5.03
C ALA A 96 1.10 -3.01 -4.43
N PHE A 97 0.66 -1.89 -3.85
CA PHE A 97 1.55 -0.86 -3.31
C PHE A 97 0.84 -0.05 -2.24
N GLY A 98 1.61 0.77 -1.52
CA GLY A 98 1.05 1.65 -0.50
C GLY A 98 1.90 2.86 -0.19
N TYR A 99 1.30 3.71 0.61
CA TYR A 99 1.92 4.89 1.20
C TYR A 99 1.62 4.91 2.69
N GLY A 100 2.42 5.57 3.49
CA GLY A 100 2.11 5.70 4.91
C GLY A 100 3.06 6.59 5.67
N VAL A 101 2.87 6.59 6.98
CA VAL A 101 3.69 7.33 7.93
C VAL A 101 4.17 6.36 9.00
N ILE A 102 5.49 6.26 9.12
CA ILE A 102 6.13 5.60 10.25
C ILE A 102 5.92 6.50 11.47
N THR A 103 5.24 5.99 12.49
CA THR A 103 4.95 6.73 13.71
C THR A 103 6.16 6.72 14.65
N GLY A 104 6.07 7.39 15.80
CA GLY A 104 7.13 7.36 16.81
C GLY A 104 7.35 5.97 17.45
N LYS A 105 6.53 4.98 17.10
CA LYS A 105 6.74 3.56 17.45
C LYS A 105 7.61 2.80 16.46
N GLY A 106 8.07 3.42 15.38
CA GLY A 106 8.82 2.74 14.34
C GLY A 106 7.96 1.66 13.66
N LEU A 107 8.47 0.42 13.63
CA LEU A 107 7.83 -0.69 12.93
C LEU A 107 6.63 -1.31 13.65
N GLU A 108 6.30 -0.87 14.86
CA GLU A 108 5.22 -1.49 15.67
C GLU A 108 3.83 -0.90 15.41
N ALA A 109 3.75 0.29 14.79
CA ALA A 109 2.49 0.93 14.44
C ALA A 109 2.75 1.94 13.32
N ILE A 110 2.52 1.52 12.08
CA ILE A 110 2.61 2.35 10.88
C ILE A 110 1.19 2.53 10.36
N ILE A 111 0.75 3.77 10.18
CA ILE A 111 -0.49 4.05 9.45
C ILE A 111 -0.16 4.04 7.96
N VAL A 112 -0.83 3.17 7.21
CA VAL A 112 -0.63 3.05 5.77
C VAL A 112 -1.96 3.10 5.06
N THR A 113 -1.94 3.56 3.82
CA THR A 113 -2.98 3.30 2.84
C THR A 113 -2.43 2.42 1.73
N THR A 114 -3.17 1.38 1.37
CA THR A 114 -2.74 0.37 0.41
C THR A 114 -3.80 0.17 -0.66
N THR A 115 -3.35 -0.23 -1.85
CA THR A 115 -4.21 -0.75 -2.91
C THR A 115 -3.61 -2.06 -3.40
N HIS A 116 -4.47 -3.06 -3.61
CA HIS A 116 -4.09 -4.35 -4.19
C HIS A 116 -5.34 -5.10 -4.66
N ALA A 117 -5.13 -6.07 -5.53
CA ALA A 117 -6.13 -7.06 -5.90
C ALA A 117 -5.60 -8.47 -5.60
N GLY A 118 -6.51 -9.41 -5.38
CA GLY A 118 -6.24 -10.81 -5.08
C GLY A 118 -6.42 -11.19 -3.62
N VAL A 119 -6.54 -10.22 -2.70
CA VAL A 119 -6.71 -10.46 -1.25
C VAL A 119 -7.85 -9.59 -0.73
N LEU A 120 -8.71 -10.18 0.11
CA LEU A 120 -9.69 -9.45 0.90
C LEU A 120 -9.12 -9.25 2.29
N ASP A 121 -8.54 -8.09 2.55
CA ASP A 121 -7.86 -7.76 3.80
C ASP A 121 -8.43 -6.52 4.52
N SER A 122 -9.41 -5.83 3.92
CA SER A 122 -10.09 -4.69 4.51
C SER A 122 -11.62 -4.79 4.37
N GLU A 123 -12.34 -4.19 5.32
CA GLU A 123 -13.80 -4.03 5.24
C GLU A 123 -14.27 -3.04 4.16
N ALA A 124 -13.40 -2.14 3.67
CA ALA A 124 -13.73 -1.27 2.53
C ALA A 124 -13.87 -2.00 1.21
N GLN A 125 -13.21 -3.14 1.06
CA GLN A 125 -13.21 -3.89 -0.17
C GLN A 125 -14.54 -4.60 -0.36
N LYS A 126 -15.10 -4.52 -1.57
CA LYS A 126 -16.31 -5.30 -1.91
C LYS A 126 -16.02 -6.80 -2.00
N ASP A 127 -14.86 -7.13 -2.54
CA ASP A 127 -14.33 -8.49 -2.66
C ASP A 127 -12.81 -8.44 -2.87
N ALA A 128 -12.16 -9.61 -2.92
CA ALA A 128 -10.71 -9.71 -3.04
C ALA A 128 -10.13 -9.05 -4.30
N ASN A 129 -10.91 -8.77 -5.34
CA ASN A 129 -10.43 -8.10 -6.56
C ASN A 129 -10.73 -6.59 -6.57
N ASP A 130 -11.33 -6.05 -5.51
CA ASP A 130 -11.57 -4.61 -5.36
C ASP A 130 -10.26 -3.90 -4.98
N ALA A 131 -9.58 -3.34 -5.98
CA ALA A 131 -8.32 -2.61 -5.82
C ALA A 131 -8.50 -1.17 -5.30
N SER A 132 -9.51 -0.94 -4.47
CA SER A 132 -9.71 0.36 -3.82
C SER A 132 -8.61 0.64 -2.79
N PHE A 133 -8.26 1.91 -2.64
CA PHE A 133 -7.43 2.33 -1.53
C PHE A 133 -8.19 2.21 -0.21
N HIS A 134 -7.52 1.69 0.80
CA HIS A 134 -8.03 1.50 2.15
C HIS A 134 -6.89 1.66 3.15
N ASN A 135 -7.22 2.00 4.39
CA ASN A 135 -6.22 2.23 5.44
C ASN A 135 -5.98 0.99 6.29
N HIS A 136 -4.76 0.86 6.80
CA HIS A 136 -4.38 -0.12 7.80
C HIS A 136 -3.45 0.48 8.84
N TYR A 137 -3.55 -0.05 10.06
CA TYR A 137 -2.38 -0.07 10.93
C TYR A 137 -1.62 -1.37 10.72
N VAL A 138 -0.31 -1.24 10.56
CA VAL A 138 0.59 -2.36 10.30
C VAL A 138 1.73 -2.35 11.31
N ALA A 139 2.09 -3.55 11.79
CA ALA A 139 3.38 -3.81 12.42
C ALA A 139 4.23 -4.67 11.50
N LEU A 140 5.48 -4.26 11.30
CA LEU A 140 6.45 -4.96 10.48
C LEU A 140 7.53 -5.61 11.36
N GLU A 141 8.07 -6.71 10.86
CA GLU A 141 9.28 -7.31 11.37
C GLU A 141 10.34 -7.42 10.28
N ASN A 142 11.61 -7.39 10.69
CA ASN A 142 12.73 -7.68 9.84
C ASN A 142 13.36 -8.98 10.32
N LEU A 143 13.16 -10.05 9.56
CA LEU A 143 13.70 -11.36 9.85
C LEU A 143 14.92 -11.56 8.96
N GLU A 144 16.11 -11.20 9.47
CA GLU A 144 17.38 -11.25 8.71
C GLU A 144 17.68 -12.62 8.06
N ASP A 145 17.04 -13.69 8.52
CA ASP A 145 17.20 -15.08 8.05
C ASP A 145 15.93 -15.68 7.41
N ASP A 146 14.89 -14.89 7.11
CA ASP A 146 13.70 -15.39 6.39
C ASP A 146 13.98 -15.44 4.88
N ASP A 147 13.92 -16.64 4.31
CA ASP A 147 14.19 -16.90 2.90
C ASP A 147 13.06 -16.44 1.96
N LYS A 148 11.89 -16.08 2.50
CA LYS A 148 10.71 -15.65 1.75
C LYS A 148 10.62 -14.13 1.67
N CYS A 149 10.87 -13.44 2.79
CA CYS A 149 10.86 -11.97 2.88
C CYS A 149 12.23 -11.46 3.38
N PRO A 150 13.19 -11.21 2.47
CA PRO A 150 14.57 -10.87 2.86
C PRO A 150 14.74 -9.49 3.52
N GLU A 151 13.69 -8.66 3.57
CA GLU A 151 13.72 -7.33 4.22
C GLU A 151 12.61 -7.21 5.26
N LEU A 152 11.47 -6.62 4.89
CA LEU A 152 10.37 -6.35 5.80
C LEU A 152 9.21 -7.29 5.50
N GLN A 153 8.61 -7.81 6.56
CA GLN A 153 7.41 -8.63 6.52
C GLN A 153 6.32 -8.02 7.38
N VAL A 154 5.08 -8.11 6.92
CA VAL A 154 3.89 -7.82 7.73
C VAL A 154 3.76 -8.86 8.84
N ARG A 155 3.86 -8.41 10.09
CA ARG A 155 3.63 -9.21 11.29
C ARG A 155 2.17 -9.10 11.75
N ASP A 156 1.70 -7.86 11.88
CA ASP A 156 0.32 -7.55 12.26
C ASP A 156 -0.29 -6.55 11.28
N ILE A 157 -1.57 -6.73 10.92
CA ILE A 157 -2.31 -5.83 10.03
C ILE A 157 -3.79 -5.79 10.44
N SER A 158 -4.35 -4.58 10.54
CA SER A 158 -5.79 -4.41 10.84
C SER A 158 -6.67 -4.86 9.67
N PHE A 159 -7.86 -5.41 9.94
CA PHE A 159 -8.91 -5.59 8.94
C PHE A 159 -9.84 -4.35 8.90
N ASP A 160 -10.15 -3.81 10.08
CA ASP A 160 -10.86 -2.55 10.26
C ASP A 160 -10.01 -1.39 9.71
N GLU A 161 -10.70 -0.37 9.18
CA GLU A 161 -10.06 0.81 8.59
C GLU A 161 -9.84 1.93 9.61
N PRO A 162 -8.59 2.30 9.92
CA PRO A 162 -8.31 3.51 10.69
C PRO A 162 -8.38 4.75 9.79
N GLY A 163 -9.33 5.64 10.09
CA GLY A 163 -9.49 6.91 9.38
C GLY A 163 -9.95 6.74 7.93
N ASP A 164 -10.09 7.88 7.24
CA ASP A 164 -10.51 7.93 5.84
C ASP A 164 -9.30 8.10 4.90
N VAL A 165 -9.46 7.70 3.63
CA VAL A 165 -8.44 7.96 2.58
C VAL A 165 -9.03 8.59 1.33
N HIS A 166 -8.31 9.57 0.81
CA HIS A 166 -8.59 10.23 -0.46
C HIS A 166 -7.33 10.25 -1.34
N VAL A 167 -7.43 9.62 -2.50
CA VAL A 167 -6.38 9.63 -3.53
C VAL A 167 -6.87 10.44 -4.73
N SER A 168 -6.10 11.45 -5.13
CA SER A 168 -6.42 12.29 -6.28
C SER A 168 -5.16 12.77 -7.00
N ASP A 169 -5.04 12.40 -8.27
CA ASP A 169 -3.88 12.71 -9.13
C ASP A 169 -2.55 12.30 -8.48
N LYS A 170 -1.82 13.24 -7.88
CA LYS A 170 -0.53 13.02 -7.21
C LYS A 170 -0.60 13.19 -5.69
N SER A 171 -1.79 13.32 -5.13
CA SER A 171 -2.04 13.58 -3.71
C SER A 171 -2.70 12.38 -3.07
N ILE A 172 -2.20 12.01 -1.90
CA ILE A 172 -2.79 11.04 -0.99
C ILE A 172 -3.07 11.77 0.31
N VAL A 173 -4.29 11.66 0.82
CA VAL A 173 -4.70 12.24 2.10
C VAL A 173 -5.28 11.13 2.96
N ILE A 174 -4.76 10.96 4.17
CA ILE A 174 -5.33 10.11 5.22
C ILE A 174 -5.83 11.05 6.31
N GLU A 175 -7.09 10.91 6.72
CA GLU A 175 -7.75 11.79 7.71
C GLU A 175 -8.25 10.98 8.89
N ASP A 176 -8.32 11.61 10.07
CA ASP A 176 -8.93 11.05 11.29
C ASP A 176 -8.38 9.67 11.69
N ALA A 177 -7.06 9.45 11.53
CA ALA A 177 -6.43 8.18 11.87
C ALA A 177 -6.02 8.14 13.36
N PRO A 178 -6.72 7.36 14.22
CA PRO A 178 -6.56 7.44 15.67
C PRO A 178 -5.21 6.90 16.14
N TYR A 179 -4.63 7.47 17.19
CA TYR A 179 -3.37 6.96 17.75
C TYR A 179 -3.51 5.58 18.39
N ASP A 180 -4.61 5.33 19.10
CA ASP A 180 -4.92 4.03 19.68
C ASP A 180 -6.04 3.36 18.89
N PHE A 181 -5.73 2.23 18.24
CA PHE A 181 -6.67 1.54 17.38
C PHE A 181 -6.79 0.06 17.78
N ARG A 182 -8.02 -0.43 17.91
CA ARG A 182 -8.32 -1.85 18.15
C ARG A 182 -8.97 -2.40 16.90
N ALA A 183 -8.47 -3.53 16.42
CA ALA A 183 -8.92 -4.13 15.17
C ALA A 183 -8.98 -5.65 15.29
N VAL A 184 -9.58 -6.26 14.29
CA VAL A 184 -9.39 -7.67 13.94
C VAL A 184 -8.15 -7.77 13.06
N HIS A 185 -7.34 -8.80 13.26
CA HIS A 185 -6.17 -9.07 12.45
C HIS A 185 -6.62 -9.63 11.09
N SER A 186 -6.19 -9.03 10.00
CA SER A 186 -6.71 -9.34 8.66
C SER A 186 -6.50 -10.81 8.22
N LEU A 187 -5.33 -11.37 8.52
CA LEU A 187 -5.00 -12.76 8.13
C LEU A 187 -5.49 -13.83 9.12
N SER A 188 -5.42 -13.58 10.44
CA SER A 188 -5.71 -14.60 11.47
C SER A 188 -7.12 -14.50 12.07
N GLY A 189 -7.78 -13.35 11.96
CA GLY A 189 -9.06 -13.06 12.60
C GLY A 189 -8.97 -12.80 14.12
N GLU A 190 -7.76 -12.73 14.69
CA GLU A 190 -7.58 -12.45 16.13
C GLU A 190 -7.77 -10.96 16.46
N HIS A 191 -8.10 -10.62 17.71
CA HIS A 191 -8.17 -9.22 18.12
C HIS A 191 -6.79 -8.66 18.45
N ILE A 192 -6.44 -7.55 17.81
CA ILE A 192 -5.15 -6.86 17.97
C ILE A 192 -5.35 -5.40 18.35
N LYS A 193 -4.27 -4.75 18.81
CA LYS A 193 -4.26 -3.33 19.14
C LYS A 193 -2.98 -2.69 18.64
N PHE A 194 -3.12 -1.53 18.01
CA PHE A 194 -2.04 -0.62 17.67
C PHE A 194 -2.08 0.61 18.58
N SER A 195 -0.91 1.18 18.83
CA SER A 195 -0.74 2.39 19.63
C SER A 195 0.34 3.25 19.00
N ALA A 196 -0.05 4.00 17.98
CA ALA A 196 0.78 5.00 17.35
C ALA A 196 1.17 6.10 18.36
N ASP A 197 2.38 6.61 18.21
CA ASP A 197 2.90 7.76 18.96
C ASP A 197 2.64 9.03 18.11
N ASP A 198 2.33 10.15 18.77
CA ASP A 198 1.99 11.45 18.15
C ASP A 198 3.18 12.14 17.44
N ARG A 199 4.34 11.48 17.40
CA ARG A 199 5.55 11.97 16.75
C ARG A 199 5.84 11.16 15.48
N PRO A 200 5.25 11.52 14.34
CA PRO A 200 5.54 10.85 13.08
C PRO A 200 7.00 11.09 12.67
N ALA A 201 7.66 10.06 12.16
CA ALA A 201 9.08 10.06 11.82
C ALA A 201 9.31 10.35 10.33
N ASN A 202 8.78 9.49 9.45
CA ASN A 202 8.99 9.57 8.01
C ASN A 202 7.74 9.14 7.26
N ALA A 203 7.51 9.78 6.11
CA ALA A 203 6.53 9.30 5.14
C ALA A 203 7.20 8.30 4.21
N VAL A 204 6.49 7.23 3.86
CA VAL A 204 7.02 6.12 3.08
C VAL A 204 6.09 5.70 1.97
N SER A 205 6.68 5.23 0.87
CA SER A 205 6.02 4.46 -0.18
C SER A 205 6.72 3.12 -0.32
N PHE A 206 5.98 2.10 -0.76
CA PHE A 206 6.48 0.74 -0.82
C PHE A 206 5.67 -0.12 -1.79
N THR A 207 6.25 -1.23 -2.23
CA THR A 207 5.58 -2.28 -2.99
C THR A 207 5.24 -3.45 -2.06
N ILE A 208 4.15 -4.16 -2.37
CA ILE A 208 3.62 -5.26 -1.55
C ILE A 208 3.67 -6.55 -2.36
N ASN A 209 4.34 -7.57 -1.83
CA ASN A 209 4.45 -8.87 -2.48
C ASN A 209 3.99 -9.98 -1.53
N PRO A 210 2.76 -10.50 -1.69
CA PRO A 210 2.34 -11.73 -1.03
C PRO A 210 3.15 -12.92 -1.59
N VAL A 211 3.65 -13.78 -0.70
CA VAL A 211 4.49 -14.93 -1.05
C VAL A 211 3.98 -16.24 -0.46
N ASP A 212 4.23 -17.35 -1.15
CA ASP A 212 3.92 -18.71 -0.65
C ASP A 212 5.03 -19.25 0.28
N ALA A 213 4.90 -20.52 0.68
CA ALA A 213 5.85 -21.19 1.56
C ALA A 213 7.27 -21.30 0.98
N ASN A 214 7.44 -21.08 -0.34
CA ASN A 214 8.71 -21.16 -1.05
C ASN A 214 9.20 -19.77 -1.50
N GLY A 215 8.53 -18.68 -1.08
CA GLY A 215 8.89 -17.32 -1.48
C GLY A 215 8.43 -16.92 -2.89
N ASN A 216 7.57 -17.70 -3.56
CA ASN A 216 7.05 -17.31 -4.88
C ASN A 216 5.98 -16.23 -4.74
N THR A 217 5.97 -15.26 -5.66
CA THR A 217 4.96 -14.19 -5.73
C THR A 217 3.76 -14.56 -6.60
N SER A 218 2.72 -13.71 -6.61
CA SER A 218 1.49 -13.92 -7.40
C SER A 218 0.77 -15.21 -7.03
N VAL A 219 0.70 -15.48 -5.73
CA VAL A 219 0.19 -16.72 -5.16
C VAL A 219 -1.20 -16.54 -4.56
N THR A 220 -1.95 -17.64 -4.48
CA THR A 220 -3.26 -17.68 -3.80
C THR A 220 -3.17 -18.23 -2.38
N ASP A 221 -2.11 -18.98 -2.06
CA ASP A 221 -1.85 -19.52 -0.72
C ASP A 221 -0.74 -18.68 -0.07
N ILE A 222 -1.16 -17.56 0.52
CA ILE A 222 -0.27 -16.56 1.09
C ILE A 222 0.25 -17.06 2.43
N GLN A 223 1.57 -17.11 2.58
CA GLN A 223 2.27 -17.48 3.81
C GLN A 223 2.95 -16.29 4.47
N ALA A 224 3.33 -15.28 3.69
CA ALA A 224 3.85 -14.00 4.20
C ALA A 224 3.52 -12.88 3.22
N VAL A 225 3.57 -11.63 3.70
CA VAL A 225 3.43 -10.42 2.88
C VAL A 225 4.70 -9.60 3.05
N CYS A 226 5.50 -9.52 2.00
CA CYS A 226 6.77 -8.80 2.01
C CYS A 226 6.55 -7.34 1.58
N ILE A 227 7.19 -6.42 2.28
CA ILE A 227 7.23 -4.99 1.96
C ILE A 227 8.60 -4.68 1.35
N ASN A 228 8.60 -4.16 0.13
CA ASN A 228 9.83 -3.92 -0.65
C ASN A 228 9.88 -2.49 -1.19
N ASP A 229 11.01 -2.13 -1.80
CA ASP A 229 11.23 -0.86 -2.51
C ASP A 229 10.87 0.38 -1.67
N VAL A 230 11.12 0.30 -0.35
CA VAL A 230 10.74 1.36 0.57
C VAL A 230 11.49 2.65 0.24
N LYS A 231 10.75 3.69 -0.13
CA LYS A 231 11.28 5.05 -0.30
C LYS A 231 10.73 5.92 0.82
N SER A 232 11.56 6.82 1.34
CA SER A 232 11.18 7.69 2.45
C SER A 232 11.52 9.15 2.20
N VAL A 233 10.71 10.03 2.79
CA VAL A 233 11.00 11.46 2.93
C VAL A 233 10.77 11.91 4.36
N ASP A 234 11.40 13.02 4.73
CA ASP A 234 11.14 13.67 6.02
C ASP A 234 9.74 14.30 6.04
N ILE A 235 9.13 14.30 7.23
CA ILE A 235 7.81 14.88 7.45
C ILE A 235 7.92 16.32 7.94
N ARG A 236 7.09 17.19 7.38
CA ARG A 236 6.79 18.50 7.99
C ARG A 236 5.61 18.35 8.94
N VAL A 237 5.88 18.30 10.24
CA VAL A 237 4.85 18.20 11.28
C VAL A 237 4.29 19.59 11.58
N VAL A 238 2.96 19.71 11.56
CA VAL A 238 2.23 20.92 11.93
C VAL A 238 1.31 20.60 13.10
N VAL A 239 1.59 21.20 14.26
CA VAL A 239 0.71 21.11 15.44
C VAL A 239 -0.17 22.37 15.47
N PRO A 240 -1.51 22.26 15.31
CA PRO A 240 -2.40 23.42 15.29
C PRO A 240 -2.28 24.29 16.56
N ALA A 241 -2.39 25.61 16.38
CA ALA A 241 -2.25 26.57 17.49
C ALA A 241 -3.30 26.42 18.60
N SER A 242 -4.47 25.85 18.28
CA SER A 242 -5.54 25.53 19.24
C SER A 242 -5.08 24.59 20.37
N TYR A 243 -3.96 23.88 20.20
CA TYR A 243 -3.38 23.00 21.21
C TYR A 243 -2.68 23.73 22.36
N TRP A 244 -2.31 25.01 22.16
CA TRP A 244 -1.59 25.80 23.17
C TRP A 244 -2.50 26.66 24.06
N GLU A 245 -3.78 26.82 23.71
CA GLU A 245 -4.71 27.69 24.45
C GLU A 245 -5.43 27.00 25.62
N GLY A 246 -5.10 25.74 25.93
CA GLY A 246 -5.80 24.92 26.93
C GLY A 246 -5.00 24.40 28.13
N ASN A 247 -3.70 24.74 28.27
CA ASN A 247 -2.84 24.29 29.39
C ASN A 247 -2.43 25.43 30.33
#